data_AF-A0A0F4JCL9-F1
#
_entry.id   AF-A0A0F4JCL9-F1
#
_cell.length_a   1.000
_cell.length_b   1.000
_cell.length_c   1.000
_cell.angle_alpha   90.00
_cell.angle_beta   90.00
_cell.angle_gamma   90.00
#
_symmetry.space_group_name_H-M   'P 1'
#
loop_
_entity.id
_entity.type
_entity.pdbx_description
1 polymer ?
#
loop_
_entity_poly.entity_id
_entity_poly.type
_entity_poly.pdbx_seq_one_letter_code
_entity_poly.pdbx_strand_id
1 'polypeptide(L)'
;MKKALLAATAVVASALTASLVVAPAASASGWEWPGRHHDRTSIPFTEATVTAAADGSYALKWNAKGTRHVEIKANGKVVAKGGAQGRATVQGLPAADRQWFDFKADHGQGLHLADRQVKLEGAVNFRDIGGYRTTTGQWVKMGEVYRSDALDKLTANDRAKLQRLRVKTVFDLRTQDERGKDADRVPAGARYVVADVFAGSGSFQTMPKSPDEAVQAMIGAERSMVSGEGGKKAYAQVLDGVRDDRAHAVLFHCTAGKDRTGWADATLLTALGVPQETVLADYLASNDYRKAANEAILSRLPAPQAAVYKPMLDVRPEYLNAGYDEVKAKYGTFDRYLKDGLGLDARELRDLKRDLLVG
;
A
#
# COMPACT_ATOMS: atom_id res chain seq x y z
N MET A 1 14.74 -55.29 -15.13
CA MET A 1 15.76 -55.26 -14.06
C MET A 1 15.65 -53.89 -13.38
N LYS A 2 14.79 -53.72 -12.37
CA LYS A 2 15.03 -53.90 -10.91
C LYS A 2 16.30 -53.24 -10.38
N LYS A 3 16.11 -52.12 -9.66
CA LYS A 3 16.72 -51.63 -8.38
C LYS A 3 16.60 -50.09 -8.39
N ALA A 4 15.71 -49.40 -7.67
CA ALA A 4 15.38 -49.37 -6.24
C ALA A 4 16.60 -49.10 -5.34
N LEU A 5 16.73 -47.85 -4.84
CA LEU A 5 17.41 -47.56 -3.58
C LEU A 5 16.83 -46.29 -2.91
N LEU A 6 16.04 -46.56 -1.88
CA LEU A 6 15.92 -45.95 -0.55
C LEU A 6 16.02 -44.44 -0.32
N ALA A 7 15.02 -43.99 0.44
CA ALA A 7 14.89 -42.73 1.15
C ALA A 7 15.97 -42.53 2.22
N ALA A 8 16.31 -41.26 2.47
CA ALA A 8 16.88 -40.79 3.73
C ALA A 8 16.33 -39.40 4.06
N THR A 9 15.45 -39.35 5.06
CA THR A 9 15.08 -38.18 5.83
C THR A 9 16.28 -37.67 6.63
N ALA A 10 16.58 -36.37 6.53
CA ALA A 10 17.42 -35.67 7.49
C ALA A 10 16.80 -34.29 7.78
N VAL A 11 16.31 -34.15 9.01
CA VAL A 11 15.96 -32.88 9.64
C VAL A 11 17.26 -32.19 10.02
N VAL A 12 17.45 -30.95 9.57
CA VAL A 12 18.44 -30.04 10.15
C VAL A 12 17.73 -28.73 10.46
N ALA A 13 17.45 -28.54 11.75
CA ALA A 13 17.16 -27.24 12.33
C ALA A 13 18.49 -26.50 12.50
N SER A 14 18.54 -25.25 12.07
CA SER A 14 19.63 -24.33 12.43
C SER A 14 19.04 -22.94 12.59
N ALA A 15 18.93 -22.55 13.86
CA ALA A 15 18.63 -21.20 14.27
C ALA A 15 19.81 -20.27 13.93
N LEU A 16 19.53 -19.12 13.34
CA LEU A 16 20.47 -18.00 13.28
C LEU A 16 19.78 -16.76 13.84
N THR A 17 20.33 -16.33 14.97
CA THR A 17 19.98 -15.18 15.79
C THR A 17 20.20 -13.88 15.03
N ALA A 18 19.15 -13.07 14.88
CA ALA A 18 19.28 -11.69 14.44
C ALA A 18 19.58 -10.79 15.64
N SER A 19 20.77 -10.19 15.66
CA SER A 19 21.17 -9.18 16.62
C SER A 19 20.32 -7.93 16.45
N LEU A 20 19.62 -7.54 17.52
CA LEU A 20 18.87 -6.29 17.63
C LEU A 20 19.86 -5.12 17.77
N VAL A 21 19.92 -4.25 16.76
CA VAL A 21 20.42 -2.88 16.95
C VAL A 21 19.22 -2.04 17.39
N VAL A 22 19.18 -1.71 18.67
CA VAL A 22 18.21 -0.78 19.26
C VAL A 22 18.72 0.64 19.01
N ALA A 23 18.00 1.42 18.20
CA ALA A 23 18.17 2.87 18.18
C ALA A 23 17.42 3.48 19.38
N PRO A 24 17.98 4.51 20.05
CA PRO A 24 17.35 5.11 21.21
C PRO A 24 16.08 5.87 20.83
N ALA A 25 15.01 5.65 21.60
CA ALA A 25 13.77 6.41 21.49
C ALA A 25 14.01 7.87 21.89
N ALA A 26 13.71 8.80 21.00
CA ALA A 26 13.60 10.21 21.34
C ALA A 26 12.37 10.40 22.24
N SER A 27 12.60 10.86 23.47
CA SER A 27 11.56 11.23 24.42
C SER A 27 11.03 12.63 24.08
N ALA A 28 9.79 12.69 23.60
CA ALA A 28 9.01 13.93 23.59
C ALA A 28 8.33 14.11 24.96
N SER A 29 8.81 15.05 25.76
CA SER A 29 8.16 15.49 27.00
C SER A 29 6.96 16.38 26.66
N GLY A 30 5.76 15.80 26.66
CA GLY A 30 4.50 16.55 26.58
C GLY A 30 3.87 16.70 27.96
N TRP A 31 3.64 17.94 28.38
CA TRP A 31 2.90 18.30 29.59
C TRP A 31 1.48 17.69 29.60
N GLU A 32 1.08 17.07 30.72
CA GLU A 32 -0.26 16.51 30.92
C GLU A 32 -1.26 17.61 31.31
N TRP A 33 -2.31 17.80 30.51
CA TRP A 33 -3.53 18.48 30.94
C TRP A 33 -4.45 17.48 31.66
N PRO A 34 -4.96 17.78 32.88
CA PRO A 34 -5.89 16.91 33.57
C PRO A 34 -7.32 17.14 33.06
N GLY A 35 -7.90 16.12 32.44
CA GLY A 35 -9.32 16.11 32.06
C GLY A 35 -9.64 15.26 30.83
N ARG A 36 -9.41 13.94 30.86
CA ARG A 36 -9.91 13.05 29.79
C ARG A 36 -11.33 12.61 30.11
N HIS A 37 -12.30 13.36 29.58
CA HIS A 37 -13.50 12.68 29.08
C HIS A 37 -13.01 11.69 28.01
N HIS A 38 -13.28 10.40 28.19
CA HIS A 38 -13.02 9.41 27.15
C HIS A 38 -13.88 9.78 25.94
N ASP A 39 -13.26 10.41 24.94
CA ASP A 39 -13.94 10.75 23.70
C ASP A 39 -14.41 9.45 23.06
N ARG A 40 -15.73 9.30 22.95
CA ARG A 40 -16.39 8.08 22.42
C ARG A 40 -16.03 7.83 20.96
N THR A 41 -15.41 8.80 20.28
CA THR A 41 -14.93 8.65 18.90
C THR A 41 -13.55 8.04 18.81
N SER A 42 -12.70 8.19 19.83
CA SER A 42 -11.30 7.76 19.75
C SER A 42 -11.14 6.23 19.65
N ILE A 43 -10.14 5.80 18.86
CA ILE A 43 -9.76 4.40 18.70
C ILE A 43 -8.59 4.08 19.63
N PRO A 44 -8.73 3.12 20.57
CA PRO A 44 -7.70 2.85 21.59
C PRO A 44 -6.50 2.06 21.05
N PHE A 45 -6.60 1.49 19.86
CA PHE A 45 -5.54 0.72 19.23
C PHE A 45 -4.41 1.64 18.75
N THR A 46 -3.20 1.36 19.23
CA THR A 46 -1.94 1.94 18.72
C THR A 46 -1.26 1.03 17.70
N GLU A 47 -1.62 -0.25 17.70
CA GLU A 47 -1.24 -1.23 16.68
C GLU A 47 -2.40 -2.21 16.48
N ALA A 48 -2.69 -2.57 15.23
CA ALA A 48 -3.64 -3.61 14.87
C ALA A 48 -3.32 -4.08 13.46
N THR A 49 -3.10 -5.38 13.26
CA THR A 49 -2.80 -5.95 11.94
C THR A 49 -3.54 -7.25 11.71
N VAL A 50 -3.90 -7.48 10.47
CA VAL A 50 -4.39 -8.76 9.94
C VAL A 50 -3.44 -9.15 8.81
N THR A 51 -2.91 -10.37 8.86
CA THR A 51 -2.03 -10.91 7.81
C THR A 51 -2.51 -12.28 7.37
N ALA A 52 -2.84 -12.43 6.09
CA ALA A 52 -3.25 -13.70 5.52
C ALA A 52 -2.02 -14.55 5.15
N ALA A 53 -2.03 -15.81 5.55
CA ALA A 53 -1.00 -16.78 5.21
C ALA A 53 -1.42 -17.64 4.00
N ALA A 54 -0.44 -18.33 3.40
CA ALA A 54 -0.68 -19.19 2.24
C ALA A 54 -1.54 -20.44 2.56
N ASP A 55 -1.55 -20.88 3.81
CA ASP A 55 -2.35 -22.00 4.30
C ASP A 55 -3.81 -21.63 4.61
N GLY A 56 -4.22 -20.39 4.32
CA GLY A 56 -5.56 -19.87 4.61
C GLY A 56 -5.78 -19.41 6.05
N SER A 57 -4.73 -19.43 6.89
CA SER A 57 -4.78 -18.85 8.23
C SER A 57 -4.59 -17.33 8.21
N TYR A 58 -5.03 -16.68 9.29
CA TYR A 58 -4.89 -15.24 9.50
C TYR A 58 -4.17 -14.98 10.82
N ALA A 59 -3.02 -14.32 10.75
CA ALA A 59 -2.32 -13.81 11.91
C ALA A 59 -2.88 -12.44 12.30
N LEU A 60 -3.34 -12.34 13.55
CA LEU A 60 -3.86 -11.12 14.16
C LEU A 60 -2.84 -10.63 15.19
N LYS A 61 -2.58 -9.33 15.23
CA LYS A 61 -1.77 -8.67 16.26
C LYS A 61 -2.45 -7.38 16.68
N TRP A 62 -2.40 -7.04 17.96
CA TRP A 62 -2.91 -5.76 18.44
C TRP A 62 -2.16 -5.24 19.68
N ASN A 63 -2.22 -3.93 19.84
CA ASN A 63 -1.89 -3.19 21.04
C ASN A 63 -2.93 -2.08 21.24
N ALA A 64 -3.67 -2.12 22.34
CA ALA A 64 -4.75 -1.22 22.70
C ALA A 64 -4.47 -0.59 24.06
N LYS A 65 -4.02 0.68 24.06
CA LYS A 65 -3.60 1.37 25.27
C LYS A 65 -4.79 1.57 26.21
N GLY A 66 -4.61 1.30 27.50
CA GLY A 66 -5.65 1.50 28.53
C GLY A 66 -6.83 0.52 28.44
N THR A 67 -6.75 -0.51 27.60
CA THR A 67 -7.81 -1.52 27.41
C THR A 67 -7.57 -2.73 28.29
N ARG A 68 -8.60 -3.27 28.96
CA ARG A 68 -8.47 -4.53 29.72
C ARG A 68 -8.83 -5.75 28.90
N HIS A 69 -9.81 -5.61 28.00
CA HIS A 69 -10.30 -6.70 27.16
C HIS A 69 -10.40 -6.28 25.70
N VAL A 70 -9.87 -7.13 24.82
CA VAL A 70 -10.05 -7.05 23.37
C VAL A 70 -10.77 -8.29 22.90
N GLU A 71 -11.81 -8.10 22.10
CA GLU A 71 -12.54 -9.15 21.39
C GLU A 71 -12.42 -8.88 19.88
N ILE A 72 -12.08 -9.91 19.11
CA ILE A 72 -11.99 -9.82 17.65
C ILE A 72 -13.03 -10.74 17.04
N LYS A 73 -13.84 -10.19 16.14
CA LYS A 73 -14.87 -10.95 15.41
C LYS A 73 -14.51 -11.09 13.94
N ALA A 74 -14.85 -12.22 13.34
CA ALA A 74 -14.91 -12.41 11.90
C ALA A 74 -16.26 -13.03 11.55
N ASN A 75 -16.91 -12.53 10.51
CA ASN A 75 -18.23 -13.02 10.06
C ASN A 75 -19.27 -13.04 11.20
N GLY A 76 -19.25 -12.01 12.05
CA GLY A 76 -20.14 -11.85 13.22
C GLY A 76 -19.82 -12.74 14.43
N LYS A 77 -18.87 -13.67 14.32
CA LYS A 77 -18.48 -14.60 15.38
C LYS A 77 -17.17 -14.18 16.04
N VAL A 78 -17.05 -14.38 17.34
CA VAL A 78 -15.79 -14.14 18.05
C VAL A 78 -14.77 -15.19 17.65
N VAL A 79 -13.62 -14.75 17.17
CA VAL A 79 -12.52 -15.62 16.70
C VAL A 79 -11.26 -15.48 17.54
N ALA A 80 -11.11 -14.38 18.29
CA ALA A 80 -10.03 -14.22 19.25
C ALA A 80 -10.45 -13.30 20.40
N LYS A 81 -9.81 -13.48 21.56
CA LYS A 81 -9.93 -12.62 22.75
C LYS A 81 -8.56 -12.45 23.38
N GLY A 82 -8.33 -11.34 24.09
CA GLY A 82 -7.15 -11.16 24.91
C GLY A 82 -7.15 -9.85 25.69
N GLY A 83 -5.99 -9.50 26.25
CA GLY A 83 -5.79 -8.25 26.98
C GLY A 83 -5.41 -7.06 26.08
N ALA A 84 -4.82 -6.03 26.68
CA ALA A 84 -4.33 -4.83 26.00
C ALA A 84 -3.41 -5.14 24.80
N GLN A 85 -2.56 -6.16 24.92
CA GLN A 85 -1.66 -6.62 23.87
C GLN A 85 -1.94 -8.09 23.61
N GLY A 86 -1.88 -8.48 22.34
CA GLY A 86 -2.07 -9.88 22.00
C GLY A 86 -1.76 -10.21 20.55
N ARG A 87 -1.70 -11.52 20.32
CA ARG A 87 -1.60 -12.15 19.00
C ARG A 87 -2.54 -13.35 18.97
N ALA A 88 -3.09 -13.63 17.81
CA ALA A 88 -3.91 -14.83 17.60
C ALA A 88 -3.73 -15.32 16.15
N THR A 89 -3.90 -16.63 15.96
CA THR A 89 -3.98 -17.22 14.62
C THR A 89 -5.39 -17.77 14.44
N VAL A 90 -6.08 -17.34 13.38
CA VAL A 90 -7.44 -17.78 13.05
C VAL A 90 -7.40 -18.64 11.80
N GLN A 91 -8.09 -19.77 11.84
CA GLN A 91 -8.15 -20.76 10.75
C GLN A 91 -9.60 -21.23 10.54
N GLY A 92 -9.86 -21.89 9.42
CA GLY A 92 -11.17 -22.51 9.14
C GLY A 92 -12.30 -21.51 8.89
N LEU A 93 -11.97 -20.28 8.47
CA LEU A 93 -12.98 -19.31 8.05
C LEU A 93 -13.54 -19.68 6.67
N PRO A 94 -14.83 -19.41 6.41
CA PRO A 94 -15.42 -19.60 5.08
C PRO A 94 -14.65 -18.83 3.99
N ALA A 95 -14.66 -19.37 2.77
CA ALA A 95 -14.09 -18.67 1.63
C ALA A 95 -14.81 -17.34 1.40
N ALA A 96 -14.04 -16.27 1.21
CA ALA A 96 -14.51 -14.94 0.88
C ALA A 96 -13.50 -14.27 -0.05
N ASP A 97 -13.93 -13.31 -0.87
CA ASP A 97 -12.99 -12.48 -1.65
C ASP A 97 -12.05 -11.69 -0.76
N ARG A 98 -12.55 -11.32 0.43
CA ARG A 98 -11.81 -10.62 1.46
C ARG A 98 -12.37 -10.97 2.84
N GLN A 99 -11.49 -11.41 3.73
CA GLN A 99 -11.86 -11.73 5.10
C GLN A 99 -11.64 -10.52 6.01
N TRP A 100 -12.72 -10.08 6.64
CA TRP A 100 -12.73 -8.93 7.54
C TRP A 100 -12.76 -9.36 9.01
N PHE A 101 -12.18 -8.50 9.86
CA PHE A 101 -12.03 -8.66 11.29
C PHE A 101 -12.42 -7.37 12.01
N ASP A 102 -13.35 -7.47 12.96
CA ASP A 102 -13.76 -6.37 13.83
C ASP A 102 -13.01 -6.47 15.17
N PHE A 103 -12.04 -5.58 15.38
CA PHE A 103 -11.32 -5.43 16.64
C PHE A 103 -12.13 -4.51 17.56
N LYS A 104 -12.50 -5.02 18.75
CA LYS A 104 -13.28 -4.27 19.74
C LYS A 104 -12.57 -4.29 21.08
N ALA A 105 -12.28 -3.11 21.61
CA ALA A 105 -11.84 -2.91 22.98
C ALA A 105 -13.05 -2.71 23.91
N ASP A 106 -12.80 -2.67 25.22
CA ASP A 106 -13.81 -2.37 26.25
C ASP A 106 -14.27 -0.90 26.25
N HIS A 107 -13.59 -0.01 25.52
CA HIS A 107 -13.93 1.40 25.32
C HIS A 107 -13.51 1.89 23.93
N GLY A 108 -13.99 3.08 23.55
CA GLY A 108 -13.67 3.72 22.27
C GLY A 108 -14.34 3.05 21.06
N GLN A 109 -14.01 3.54 19.86
CA GLN A 109 -14.45 2.92 18.61
C GLN A 109 -13.62 1.67 18.28
N GLY A 110 -14.26 0.70 17.63
CA GLY A 110 -13.59 -0.49 17.10
C GLY A 110 -12.84 -0.21 15.80
N LEU A 111 -12.03 -1.17 15.37
CA LEU A 111 -11.35 -1.15 14.08
C LEU A 111 -11.85 -2.29 13.19
N HIS A 112 -12.15 -1.95 11.94
CA HIS A 112 -12.54 -2.92 10.91
C HIS A 112 -11.36 -3.11 9.94
N LEU A 113 -10.72 -4.26 10.01
CA LEU A 113 -9.47 -4.54 9.29
C LEU A 113 -9.54 -5.85 8.52
N ALA A 114 -8.73 -5.96 7.48
CA ALA A 114 -8.49 -7.16 6.71
C ALA A 114 -7.01 -7.21 6.33
N ASP A 115 -6.57 -8.32 5.73
CA ASP A 115 -5.28 -8.29 5.03
C ASP A 115 -5.33 -7.22 3.92
N ARG A 116 -4.22 -6.47 3.78
CA ARG A 116 -4.12 -5.42 2.75
C ARG A 116 -3.99 -6.02 1.36
N GLN A 117 -3.25 -7.13 1.21
CA GLN A 117 -3.11 -7.80 -0.07
C GLN A 117 -4.39 -8.56 -0.40
N VAL A 118 -5.02 -8.19 -1.51
CA VAL A 118 -6.11 -8.98 -2.07
C VAL A 118 -5.55 -9.73 -3.28
N LYS A 119 -5.49 -11.05 -3.17
CA LYS A 119 -4.91 -11.89 -4.23
C LYS A 119 -5.79 -11.88 -5.47
N LEU A 120 -5.21 -11.47 -6.59
CA LEU A 120 -5.75 -11.59 -7.94
C LEU A 120 -4.97 -12.66 -8.70
N GLU A 121 -5.60 -13.27 -9.70
CA GLU A 121 -5.00 -14.30 -10.55
C GLU A 121 -4.09 -13.66 -11.61
N GLY A 122 -4.56 -12.58 -12.24
CA GLY A 122 -3.92 -11.93 -13.37
C GLY A 122 -3.02 -10.73 -13.02
N ALA A 123 -3.11 -10.22 -11.79
CA ALA A 123 -2.36 -9.05 -11.34
C ALA A 123 -1.62 -9.34 -10.04
N VAL A 124 -0.45 -8.74 -9.88
CA VAL A 124 0.32 -8.78 -8.63
C VAL A 124 0.37 -7.39 -8.04
N ASN A 125 0.88 -7.25 -6.81
CA ASN A 125 0.97 -5.94 -6.16
C ASN A 125 -0.37 -5.23 -5.90
N PHE A 126 -1.51 -5.91 -6.11
CA PHE A 126 -2.84 -5.42 -5.77
C PHE A 126 -3.06 -5.41 -4.25
N ARG A 127 -3.34 -4.24 -3.68
CA ARG A 127 -3.60 -4.08 -2.25
C ARG A 127 -4.44 -2.86 -1.93
N ASP A 128 -5.08 -2.92 -0.77
CA ASP A 128 -5.71 -1.80 -0.09
C ASP A 128 -4.64 -0.90 0.55
N ILE A 129 -4.83 0.41 0.47
CA ILE A 129 -3.93 1.40 1.09
C ILE A 129 -4.31 1.72 2.54
N GLY A 130 -5.49 1.27 2.98
CA GLY A 130 -6.03 1.53 4.31
C GLY A 130 -5.40 0.70 5.41
N GLY A 131 -5.86 0.94 6.64
CA GLY A 131 -5.40 0.25 7.84
C GLY A 131 -4.13 0.84 8.46
N TYR A 132 -3.66 1.98 7.98
CA TYR A 132 -2.56 2.70 8.62
C TYR A 132 -3.07 3.68 9.66
N ARG A 133 -2.37 3.73 10.79
CA ARG A 133 -2.63 4.71 11.86
C ARG A 133 -1.92 6.02 11.54
N THR A 134 -2.62 7.13 11.72
CA THR A 134 -2.10 8.49 11.57
C THR A 134 -1.37 8.95 12.84
N THR A 135 -0.60 10.03 12.72
CA THR A 135 0.05 10.70 13.85
C THR A 135 -0.93 11.26 14.88
N THR A 136 -2.14 11.63 14.46
CA THR A 136 -3.23 12.12 15.34
C THR A 136 -4.01 10.98 16.00
N GLY A 137 -3.78 9.73 15.58
CA GLY A 137 -4.37 8.53 16.16
C GLY A 137 -5.64 8.03 15.50
N GLN A 138 -6.09 8.69 14.45
CA GLN A 138 -7.09 8.18 13.51
C GLN A 138 -6.49 7.09 12.62
N TRP A 139 -7.32 6.35 11.91
CA TRP A 139 -6.92 5.27 11.01
C TRP A 139 -7.46 5.49 9.61
N VAL A 140 -6.65 5.19 8.59
CA VAL A 140 -7.11 5.17 7.20
C VAL A 140 -8.10 4.03 7.02
N LYS A 141 -9.32 4.33 6.56
CA LYS A 141 -10.36 3.35 6.29
C LYS A 141 -9.89 2.37 5.22
N MET A 142 -10.16 1.08 5.45
CA MET A 142 -9.95 0.04 4.46
C MET A 142 -11.17 -0.09 3.54
N GLY A 143 -10.94 -0.51 2.30
CA GLY A 143 -11.96 -0.82 1.31
C GLY A 143 -12.33 0.35 0.40
N GLU A 144 -11.72 1.51 0.60
CA GLU A 144 -12.05 2.74 -0.14
C GLU A 144 -11.08 2.98 -1.31
N VAL A 145 -9.80 2.65 -1.14
CA VAL A 145 -8.78 2.94 -2.15
C VAL A 145 -7.82 1.76 -2.29
N TYR A 146 -7.61 1.36 -3.54
CA TYR A 146 -6.74 0.26 -3.93
C TYR A 146 -5.65 0.74 -4.87
N ARG A 147 -4.52 0.03 -4.83
CA ARG A 147 -3.41 0.18 -5.77
C ARG A 147 -3.05 -1.16 -6.39
N SER A 148 -2.54 -1.15 -7.64
CA SER A 148 -2.20 -2.39 -8.37
C SER A 148 -1.09 -2.17 -9.40
N ASP A 149 -0.56 -3.26 -9.93
CA ASP A 149 0.06 -3.27 -11.26
C ASP A 149 -1.00 -3.27 -12.38
N ALA A 150 -0.54 -3.38 -13.64
CA ALA A 150 -1.40 -3.27 -14.82
C ALA A 150 -2.54 -4.30 -14.83
N LEU A 151 -3.67 -3.94 -15.43
CA LEU A 151 -4.90 -4.73 -15.40
C LEU A 151 -5.12 -5.48 -16.72
N ASP A 152 -4.13 -5.49 -17.62
CA ASP A 152 -4.17 -6.13 -18.94
C ASP A 152 -4.34 -7.65 -18.86
N LYS A 153 -3.91 -8.25 -17.74
CA LYS A 153 -3.97 -9.70 -17.50
C LYS A 153 -5.10 -10.15 -16.60
N LEU A 154 -5.96 -9.25 -16.10
CA LEU A 154 -7.06 -9.65 -15.23
C LEU A 154 -7.95 -10.72 -15.87
N THR A 155 -8.25 -11.76 -15.08
CA THR A 155 -9.18 -12.81 -15.47
C THR A 155 -10.63 -12.35 -15.29
N ALA A 156 -11.60 -13.16 -15.75
CA ALA A 156 -13.00 -12.88 -15.49
C ALA A 156 -13.33 -12.90 -13.98
N ASN A 157 -12.68 -13.80 -13.23
CA ASN A 157 -12.83 -13.90 -11.78
C ASN A 157 -12.28 -12.66 -11.09
N ASP A 158 -11.12 -12.16 -11.53
CA ASP A 158 -10.53 -10.94 -10.97
C ASP A 158 -11.46 -9.74 -11.18
N ARG A 159 -11.98 -9.55 -12.40
CA ARG A 159 -12.91 -8.46 -12.68
C ARG A 159 -14.17 -8.55 -11.83
N ALA A 160 -14.73 -9.75 -11.68
CA ALA A 160 -15.90 -9.98 -10.83
C ALA A 160 -15.58 -9.72 -9.35
N LYS A 161 -14.38 -10.08 -8.88
CA LYS A 161 -13.90 -9.78 -7.54
C LYS A 161 -13.78 -8.28 -7.31
N LEU A 162 -13.17 -7.54 -8.23
CA LEU A 162 -13.08 -6.08 -8.16
C LEU A 162 -14.46 -5.40 -8.13
N GLN A 163 -15.46 -5.93 -8.86
CA GLN A 163 -16.84 -5.45 -8.75
C GLN A 163 -17.42 -5.66 -7.35
N ARG A 164 -17.19 -6.82 -6.73
CA ARG A 164 -17.64 -7.12 -5.36
C ARG A 164 -16.90 -6.32 -4.30
N LEU A 165 -15.65 -5.94 -4.57
CA LEU A 165 -14.90 -4.94 -3.80
C LEU A 165 -15.36 -3.50 -4.08
N ARG A 166 -16.42 -3.31 -4.87
CA ARG A 166 -17.02 -2.01 -5.21
C ARG A 166 -16.06 -1.08 -5.94
N VAL A 167 -15.07 -1.60 -6.67
CA VAL A 167 -14.20 -0.75 -7.52
C VAL A 167 -15.04 -0.19 -8.67
N LYS A 168 -15.25 1.13 -8.66
CA LYS A 168 -16.06 1.84 -9.67
C LYS A 168 -15.31 2.91 -10.44
N THR A 169 -14.16 3.34 -9.96
CA THR A 169 -13.27 4.23 -10.73
C THR A 169 -11.88 3.61 -10.80
N VAL A 170 -11.32 3.55 -12.01
CA VAL A 170 -9.95 3.08 -12.28
C VAL A 170 -9.16 4.21 -12.92
N PHE A 171 -8.08 4.63 -12.26
CA PHE A 171 -7.10 5.58 -12.78
C PHE A 171 -5.89 4.83 -13.34
N ASP A 172 -5.68 4.94 -14.66
CA ASP A 172 -4.50 4.41 -15.33
C ASP A 172 -3.43 5.51 -15.47
N LEU A 173 -2.33 5.33 -14.73
CA LEU A 173 -1.19 6.25 -14.68
C LEU A 173 -0.16 6.01 -15.79
N ARG A 174 -0.40 5.04 -16.65
CA ARG A 174 0.54 4.64 -17.72
C ARG A 174 0.58 5.66 -18.85
N THR A 175 1.62 5.58 -19.66
CA THR A 175 1.76 6.32 -20.92
C THR A 175 0.85 5.76 -22.00
N GLN A 176 0.58 6.55 -23.06
CA GLN A 176 -0.19 6.07 -24.22
C GLN A 176 0.40 4.79 -24.84
N ASP A 177 1.72 4.71 -24.97
CA ASP A 177 2.40 3.55 -25.56
C ASP A 177 2.22 2.28 -24.74
N GLU A 178 2.30 2.39 -23.40
CA GLU A 178 2.06 1.28 -22.49
C GLU A 178 0.61 0.80 -22.59
N ARG A 179 -0.36 1.71 -22.62
CA ARG A 179 -1.79 1.37 -22.76
C ARG A 179 -2.12 0.75 -24.12
N GLY A 180 -1.46 1.20 -25.18
CA GLY A 180 -1.64 0.67 -26.53
C GLY A 180 -1.11 -0.75 -26.70
N LYS A 181 -0.04 -1.11 -25.97
CA LYS A 181 0.52 -2.47 -25.95
C LYS A 181 -0.26 -3.41 -25.04
N ASP A 182 -0.57 -2.94 -23.83
CA ASP A 182 -1.15 -3.75 -22.76
C ASP A 182 -2.47 -3.14 -22.31
N ALA A 183 -3.53 -3.27 -23.12
CA ALA A 183 -4.84 -2.68 -22.83
C ALA A 183 -5.50 -3.31 -21.59
N ASP A 184 -5.98 -2.46 -20.65
CA ASP A 184 -6.58 -2.93 -19.40
C ASP A 184 -7.90 -3.68 -19.59
N ARG A 185 -8.15 -4.62 -18.69
CA ARG A 185 -9.42 -5.33 -18.56
C ARG A 185 -10.14 -4.90 -17.29
N VAL A 186 -10.80 -3.75 -17.35
CA VAL A 186 -11.45 -3.14 -16.18
C VAL A 186 -12.76 -3.84 -15.76
N PRO A 187 -13.17 -3.72 -14.48
CA PRO A 187 -14.46 -4.24 -14.01
C PRO A 187 -15.65 -3.64 -14.80
N ALA A 188 -16.69 -4.44 -15.07
CA ALA A 188 -17.81 -3.91 -15.84
C ALA A 188 -18.56 -2.82 -15.05
N GLY A 189 -18.87 -1.72 -15.73
CA GLY A 189 -19.48 -0.53 -15.13
C GLY A 189 -18.54 0.33 -14.31
N ALA A 190 -17.22 0.07 -14.33
CA ALA A 190 -16.24 0.98 -13.78
C ALA A 190 -15.94 2.13 -14.77
N ARG A 191 -15.85 3.35 -14.26
CA ARG A 191 -15.33 4.51 -14.97
C ARG A 191 -13.81 4.36 -15.10
N TYR A 192 -13.32 4.45 -16.33
CA TYR A 192 -11.88 4.39 -16.62
C TYR A 192 -11.36 5.79 -16.92
N VAL A 193 -10.33 6.22 -16.20
CA VAL A 193 -9.73 7.56 -16.30
C VAL A 193 -8.26 7.41 -16.64
N VAL A 194 -7.86 8.00 -17.76
CA VAL A 194 -6.45 8.11 -18.12
C VAL A 194 -5.84 9.31 -17.41
N ALA A 195 -4.91 9.05 -16.49
CA ALA A 195 -4.19 10.04 -15.70
C ALA A 195 -2.68 9.85 -15.95
N ASP A 196 -2.26 10.03 -17.19
CA ASP A 196 -0.91 9.76 -17.67
C ASP A 196 0.13 10.68 -17.01
N VAL A 197 0.89 10.12 -16.06
CA VAL A 197 1.88 10.85 -15.24
C VAL A 197 3.01 11.44 -16.07
N PHE A 198 3.31 10.85 -17.22
CA PHE A 198 4.39 11.32 -18.10
C PHE A 198 3.84 12.04 -19.34
N ALA A 199 2.57 12.41 -19.35
CA ALA A 199 1.98 13.23 -20.41
C ALA A 199 2.77 14.53 -20.59
N GLY A 200 3.14 14.82 -21.83
CA GLY A 200 3.90 16.03 -22.18
C GLY A 200 5.38 16.00 -21.75
N SER A 201 5.85 14.91 -21.14
CA SER A 201 7.29 14.70 -20.92
C SER A 201 7.93 14.01 -22.13
N GLY A 202 9.16 14.41 -22.47
CA GLY A 202 9.96 13.67 -23.43
C GLY A 202 10.19 12.25 -22.90
N SER A 203 10.13 11.25 -23.78
CA SER A 203 10.30 9.86 -23.39
C SER A 203 11.61 9.63 -22.63
N PHE A 204 11.56 8.92 -21.50
CA PHE A 204 12.74 8.36 -20.82
C PHE A 204 13.33 7.22 -21.67
N GLN A 205 13.86 7.57 -22.85
CA GLN A 205 14.15 6.60 -23.91
C GLN A 205 15.53 5.97 -23.81
N THR A 206 16.43 6.53 -23.00
CA THR A 206 17.77 5.97 -22.86
C THR A 206 17.79 4.91 -21.77
N MET A 207 17.89 3.65 -22.19
CA MET A 207 18.11 2.54 -21.26
C MET A 207 19.45 2.72 -20.52
N PRO A 208 19.48 2.55 -19.20
CA PRO A 208 20.73 2.61 -18.43
C PRO A 208 21.67 1.48 -18.86
N LYS A 209 22.98 1.74 -18.82
CA LYS A 209 24.01 0.77 -19.22
C LYS A 209 24.70 0.10 -18.02
N SER A 210 24.48 0.62 -16.83
CA SER A 210 25.02 0.09 -15.57
C SER A 210 23.96 0.09 -14.47
N PRO A 211 24.13 -0.71 -13.40
CA PRO A 211 23.24 -0.67 -12.25
C PRO A 211 23.15 0.71 -11.59
N ASP A 212 24.27 1.45 -11.54
CA ASP A 212 24.31 2.79 -10.96
C ASP A 212 23.55 3.80 -11.83
N GLU A 213 23.72 3.74 -13.16
CA GLU A 213 22.91 4.54 -14.09
C GLU A 213 21.43 4.23 -13.95
N ALA A 214 21.06 2.95 -13.73
CA ALA A 214 19.67 2.56 -13.51
C ALA A 214 19.11 3.17 -12.21
N VAL A 215 19.88 3.15 -11.12
CA VAL A 215 19.51 3.82 -9.86
C VAL A 215 19.31 5.32 -10.06
N GLN A 216 20.24 5.99 -10.75
CA GLN A 216 20.13 7.43 -11.02
C GLN A 216 18.94 7.77 -11.94
N ALA A 217 18.66 6.92 -12.93
CA ALA A 217 17.49 7.07 -13.78
C ALA A 217 16.18 6.96 -12.99
N MET A 218 16.07 6.01 -12.06
CA MET A 218 14.89 5.86 -11.20
C MET A 218 14.71 7.07 -10.26
N ILE A 219 15.80 7.56 -9.66
CA ILE A 219 15.79 8.80 -8.85
C ILE A 219 15.31 10.00 -9.69
N GLY A 220 15.84 10.15 -10.91
CA GLY A 220 15.44 11.24 -11.81
C GLY A 220 13.99 11.15 -12.25
N ALA A 221 13.48 9.93 -12.49
CA ALA A 221 12.09 9.69 -12.81
C ALA A 221 11.17 10.08 -11.65
N GLU A 222 11.50 9.71 -10.41
CA GLU A 222 10.75 10.11 -9.20
C GLU A 222 10.64 11.63 -9.07
N ARG A 223 11.74 12.36 -9.20
CA ARG A 223 11.71 13.85 -9.20
C ARG A 223 10.84 14.41 -10.32
N SER A 224 10.92 13.80 -11.51
CA SER A 224 10.14 14.24 -12.67
C SER A 224 8.64 14.03 -12.48
N MET A 225 8.22 12.99 -11.73
CA MET A 225 6.82 12.77 -11.39
C MET A 225 6.26 13.87 -10.46
N VAL A 226 7.08 14.42 -9.56
CA VAL A 226 6.67 15.51 -8.66
C VAL A 226 6.55 16.85 -9.39
N SER A 227 7.57 17.16 -10.22
CA SER A 227 7.71 18.50 -10.82
C SER A 227 7.10 18.63 -12.21
N GLY A 228 6.91 17.52 -12.92
CA GLY A 228 6.37 17.52 -14.29
C GLY A 228 4.87 17.82 -14.33
N GLU A 229 4.44 18.55 -15.36
CA GLU A 229 3.02 18.91 -15.56
C GLU A 229 2.09 17.69 -15.66
N GLY A 230 2.54 16.63 -16.36
CA GLY A 230 1.81 15.36 -16.44
C GLY A 230 1.56 14.75 -15.06
N GLY A 231 2.58 14.70 -14.21
CA GLY A 231 2.50 14.17 -12.87
C GLY A 231 1.56 14.98 -11.99
N LYS A 232 1.74 16.31 -11.95
CA LYS A 232 0.85 17.20 -11.19
C LYS A 232 -0.62 17.02 -11.59
N LYS A 233 -0.91 17.02 -12.90
CA LYS A 233 -2.27 16.82 -13.41
C LYS A 233 -2.82 15.43 -13.04
N ALA A 234 -2.03 14.38 -13.24
CA ALA A 234 -2.45 13.01 -12.94
C ALA A 234 -2.76 12.81 -11.46
N TYR A 235 -1.88 13.28 -10.56
CA TYR A 235 -2.07 13.11 -9.12
C TYR A 235 -3.20 13.98 -8.57
N ALA A 236 -3.41 15.19 -9.11
CA ALA A 236 -4.60 15.99 -8.82
C ALA A 236 -5.89 15.23 -9.19
N GLN A 237 -5.95 14.67 -10.40
CA GLN A 237 -7.11 13.88 -10.86
C GLN A 237 -7.39 12.65 -9.97
N VAL A 238 -6.34 11.97 -9.48
CA VAL A 238 -6.50 10.86 -8.54
C VAL A 238 -7.09 11.34 -7.21
N LEU A 239 -6.56 12.43 -6.65
CA LEU A 239 -7.05 12.99 -5.38
C LEU A 239 -8.50 13.45 -5.48
N ASP A 240 -8.88 14.10 -6.58
CA ASP A 240 -10.26 14.50 -6.85
C ASP A 240 -11.17 13.29 -7.01
N GLY A 241 -10.73 12.27 -7.76
CA GLY A 241 -11.46 11.03 -7.94
C GLY A 241 -11.79 10.30 -6.65
N VAL A 242 -10.82 10.25 -5.73
CA VAL A 242 -10.98 9.65 -4.40
C VAL A 242 -12.00 10.44 -3.56
N ARG A 243 -12.13 11.76 -3.77
CA ARG A 243 -13.09 12.62 -3.06
C ARG A 243 -14.49 12.56 -3.64
N ASP A 244 -14.62 12.34 -4.94
CA ASP A 244 -15.90 12.37 -5.66
C ASP A 244 -16.68 11.06 -5.51
N ASP A 245 -16.01 9.91 -5.56
CA ASP A 245 -16.66 8.58 -5.57
C ASP A 245 -16.81 7.98 -4.17
N ARG A 246 -17.37 8.75 -3.22
CA ARG A 246 -17.46 8.38 -1.79
C ARG A 246 -18.33 7.14 -1.50
N ALA A 247 -19.10 6.71 -2.48
CA ALA A 247 -19.97 5.55 -2.38
C ALA A 247 -19.29 4.26 -2.89
N HIS A 248 -18.07 4.34 -3.43
CA HIS A 248 -17.41 3.20 -4.04
C HIS A 248 -15.90 3.25 -3.85
N ALA A 249 -15.24 2.14 -4.17
CA ALA A 249 -13.79 2.08 -4.12
C ALA A 249 -13.16 2.64 -5.40
N VAL A 250 -12.03 3.31 -5.23
CA VAL A 250 -11.16 3.78 -6.31
C VAL A 250 -9.94 2.88 -6.42
N LEU A 251 -9.50 2.61 -7.66
CA LEU A 251 -8.25 1.92 -7.95
C LEU A 251 -7.36 2.83 -8.79
N PHE A 252 -6.10 2.99 -8.42
CA PHE A 252 -5.08 3.56 -9.31
C PHE A 252 -3.94 2.58 -9.56
N HIS A 253 -3.41 2.56 -10.78
CA HIS A 253 -2.35 1.63 -11.15
C HIS A 253 -1.41 2.22 -12.20
N CYS A 254 -0.26 1.58 -12.38
CA CYS A 254 0.63 1.81 -13.50
C CYS A 254 1.08 0.45 -14.06
N THR A 255 2.22 0.37 -14.75
CA THR A 255 2.69 -0.91 -15.31
C THR A 255 3.08 -1.93 -14.26
N ALA A 256 3.92 -1.54 -13.29
CA ALA A 256 4.36 -2.41 -12.20
C ALA A 256 3.64 -2.13 -10.87
N GLY A 257 2.85 -1.06 -10.80
CA GLY A 257 2.18 -0.64 -9.57
C GLY A 257 3.14 -0.14 -8.48
N LYS A 258 4.33 0.32 -8.86
CA LYS A 258 5.43 0.60 -7.93
C LYS A 258 5.82 2.08 -7.83
N ASP A 259 6.31 2.72 -8.90
CA ASP A 259 6.85 4.09 -8.85
C ASP A 259 5.73 5.14 -8.99
N ARG A 260 5.12 5.29 -10.18
CA ARG A 260 3.95 6.19 -10.40
C ARG A 260 2.81 5.96 -9.41
N THR A 261 2.44 4.69 -9.22
CA THR A 261 1.45 4.27 -8.23
C THR A 261 1.93 4.52 -6.80
N GLY A 262 3.23 4.34 -6.53
CA GLY A 262 3.81 4.55 -5.21
C GLY A 262 3.84 6.00 -4.81
N TRP A 263 4.13 6.92 -5.74
CA TRP A 263 4.05 8.35 -5.46
C TRP A 263 2.61 8.83 -5.25
N ALA A 264 1.64 8.31 -6.03
CA ALA A 264 0.22 8.57 -5.80
C ALA A 264 -0.22 8.15 -4.39
N ASP A 265 0.14 6.91 -3.99
CA ASP A 265 -0.18 6.35 -2.68
C ASP A 265 0.54 7.12 -1.55
N ALA A 266 1.84 7.36 -1.70
CA ALA A 266 2.62 8.13 -0.73
C ALA A 266 2.09 9.54 -0.55
N THR A 267 1.62 10.18 -1.63
CA THR A 267 0.98 11.49 -1.57
C THR A 267 -0.30 11.45 -0.76
N LEU A 268 -1.16 10.47 -1.02
CA LEU A 268 -2.43 10.31 -0.30
C LEU A 268 -2.21 9.99 1.18
N LEU A 269 -1.35 9.02 1.51
CA LEU A 269 -1.07 8.64 2.90
C LEU A 269 -0.42 9.78 3.69
N THR A 270 0.50 10.53 3.07
CA THR A 270 1.12 11.71 3.70
C THR A 270 0.07 12.81 3.92
N ALA A 271 -0.79 13.08 2.94
CA ALA A 271 -1.89 14.03 3.08
C ALA A 271 -2.82 13.65 4.25
N LEU A 272 -3.09 12.36 4.44
CA LEU A 272 -3.89 11.82 5.54
C LEU A 272 -3.17 11.86 6.91
N GLY A 273 -1.87 12.19 6.95
CA GLY A 273 -1.09 12.30 8.19
C GLY A 273 -0.56 10.96 8.71
N VAL A 274 -0.40 9.97 7.83
CA VAL A 274 0.30 8.72 8.13
C VAL A 274 1.80 9.01 8.34
N PRO A 275 2.45 8.44 9.36
CA PRO A 275 3.89 8.65 9.59
C PRO A 275 4.73 8.25 8.36
N GLN A 276 5.74 9.05 8.04
CA GLN A 276 6.53 8.87 6.81
C GLN A 276 7.24 7.51 6.76
N GLU A 277 7.67 6.98 7.90
CA GLU A 277 8.26 5.64 8.00
C GLU A 277 7.26 4.53 7.64
N THR A 278 5.97 4.74 7.92
CA THR A 278 4.90 3.81 7.54
C THR A 278 4.61 3.90 6.04
N VAL A 279 4.61 5.12 5.49
CA VAL A 279 4.46 5.34 4.03
C VAL A 279 5.61 4.68 3.26
N LEU A 280 6.84 4.85 3.73
CA LEU A 280 8.02 4.19 3.15
C LEU A 280 7.90 2.67 3.24
N ALA A 281 7.41 2.13 4.36
CA ALA A 281 7.21 0.69 4.51
C ALA A 281 6.17 0.12 3.53
N ASP A 282 5.05 0.81 3.26
CA ASP A 282 4.12 0.36 2.22
C ASP A 282 4.76 0.40 0.83
N TYR A 283 5.45 1.50 0.51
CA TYR A 283 6.12 1.65 -0.77
C TYR A 283 7.07 0.47 -1.05
N LEU A 284 7.93 0.15 -0.06
CA LEU A 284 8.90 -0.94 -0.14
C LEU A 284 8.26 -2.33 -0.17
N ALA A 285 7.04 -2.50 0.34
CA ALA A 285 6.32 -3.79 0.28
C ALA A 285 6.07 -4.24 -1.17
N SER A 286 6.17 -3.34 -2.16
CA SER A 286 6.12 -3.70 -3.58
C SER A 286 7.22 -4.71 -3.96
N ASN A 287 8.38 -4.71 -3.29
CA ASN A 287 9.44 -5.70 -3.50
C ASN A 287 8.98 -7.12 -3.12
N ASP A 288 8.19 -7.25 -2.05
CA ASP A 288 7.67 -8.54 -1.59
C ASP A 288 6.54 -9.01 -2.51
N TYR A 289 5.58 -8.13 -2.80
CA TYR A 289 4.42 -8.48 -3.64
C TYR A 289 4.79 -8.78 -5.09
N ARG A 290 5.90 -8.22 -5.58
CA ARG A 290 6.40 -8.46 -6.94
C ARG A 290 7.54 -9.46 -7.00
N LYS A 291 8.02 -9.99 -5.88
CA LYS A 291 9.24 -10.82 -5.81
C LYS A 291 9.26 -11.90 -6.90
N ALA A 292 8.22 -12.72 -6.97
CA ALA A 292 8.12 -13.81 -7.94
C ALA A 292 8.09 -13.30 -9.40
N ALA A 293 7.39 -12.19 -9.68
CA ALA A 293 7.34 -11.59 -11.01
C ALA A 293 8.70 -11.02 -11.43
N ASN A 294 9.40 -10.36 -10.51
CA ASN A 294 10.73 -9.80 -10.74
C ASN A 294 11.76 -10.93 -10.96
N GLU A 295 11.74 -11.98 -10.15
CA GLU A 295 12.60 -13.17 -10.31
C GLU A 295 12.36 -13.89 -11.63
N ALA A 296 11.10 -14.00 -12.08
CA ALA A 296 10.76 -14.59 -13.36
C ALA A 296 11.28 -13.77 -14.56
N ILE A 297 11.37 -12.45 -14.45
CA ILE A 297 11.99 -11.59 -15.46
C ILE A 297 13.51 -11.77 -15.43
N LEU A 298 14.12 -11.65 -14.25
CA LEU A 298 15.58 -11.68 -14.09
C LEU A 298 16.19 -13.03 -14.49
N SER A 299 15.50 -14.14 -14.24
CA SER A 299 15.98 -15.50 -14.60
C SER A 299 16.06 -15.73 -16.11
N ARG A 300 15.43 -14.88 -16.94
CA ARG A 300 15.48 -14.95 -18.40
C ARG A 300 16.56 -14.07 -19.02
N LEU A 301 17.28 -13.29 -18.22
CA LEU A 301 18.29 -12.35 -18.66
C LEU A 301 19.71 -12.88 -18.36
N PRO A 302 20.71 -12.61 -19.22
CA PRO A 302 22.11 -12.80 -18.88
C PRO A 302 22.48 -12.00 -17.62
N ALA A 303 23.37 -12.54 -16.77
CA ALA A 303 23.71 -11.94 -15.48
C ALA A 303 24.09 -10.44 -15.53
N PRO A 304 24.91 -9.96 -16.49
CA PRO A 304 25.20 -8.52 -16.60
C PRO A 304 23.96 -7.67 -16.88
N GLN A 305 23.03 -8.16 -17.71
CA GLN A 305 21.78 -7.45 -18.01
C GLN A 305 20.82 -7.51 -16.82
N ALA A 306 20.72 -8.66 -16.16
CA ALA A 306 19.93 -8.80 -14.94
C ALA A 306 20.36 -7.81 -13.85
N ALA A 307 21.66 -7.55 -13.71
CA ALA A 307 22.19 -6.56 -12.76
C ALA A 307 21.73 -5.13 -13.06
N VAL A 308 21.60 -4.76 -14.35
CA VAL A 308 21.09 -3.43 -14.77
C VAL A 308 19.57 -3.32 -14.59
N TYR A 309 18.83 -4.41 -14.85
CA TYR A 309 17.37 -4.42 -14.74
C TYR A 309 16.88 -4.47 -13.29
N LYS A 310 17.61 -5.12 -12.39
CA LYS A 310 17.19 -5.32 -11.00
C LYS A 310 16.82 -4.00 -10.28
N PRO A 311 17.65 -2.93 -10.30
CA PRO A 311 17.26 -1.64 -9.74
C PRO A 311 15.97 -1.06 -10.33
N MET A 312 15.71 -1.29 -11.63
CA MET A 312 14.50 -0.81 -12.31
C MET A 312 13.25 -1.62 -11.94
N LEU A 313 13.40 -2.90 -11.60
CA LEU A 313 12.31 -3.79 -11.21
C LEU A 313 11.94 -3.67 -9.72
N ASP A 314 12.93 -3.38 -8.88
CA ASP A 314 12.76 -3.16 -7.45
C ASP A 314 12.28 -1.73 -7.16
N VAL A 315 11.91 -1.50 -5.90
CA VAL A 315 11.78 -0.17 -5.29
C VAL A 315 12.79 -0.03 -4.16
N ARG A 316 13.29 1.18 -3.94
CA ARG A 316 14.32 1.46 -2.94
C ARG A 316 14.04 2.76 -2.18
N PRO A 317 14.50 2.89 -0.92
CA PRO A 317 14.23 4.09 -0.13
C PRO A 317 14.65 5.38 -0.82
N GLU A 318 15.80 5.39 -1.51
CA GLU A 318 16.31 6.54 -2.23
C GLU A 318 15.40 7.01 -3.38
N TYR A 319 14.53 6.16 -3.91
CA TYR A 319 13.59 6.53 -4.98
C TYR A 319 12.45 7.38 -4.40
N LEU A 320 11.75 6.87 -3.38
CA LEU A 320 10.66 7.61 -2.75
C LEU A 320 11.17 8.89 -2.07
N ASN A 321 12.34 8.81 -1.42
CA ASN A 321 12.95 9.98 -0.78
C ASN A 321 13.33 11.06 -1.80
N ALA A 322 13.74 10.69 -3.03
CA ALA A 322 13.98 11.68 -4.07
C ALA A 322 12.73 12.49 -4.44
N GLY A 323 11.54 11.86 -4.41
CA GLY A 323 10.27 12.57 -4.57
C GLY A 323 10.00 13.55 -3.43
N TYR A 324 10.19 13.13 -2.16
CA TYR A 324 10.06 14.05 -1.02
C TYR A 324 11.09 15.19 -1.04
N ASP A 325 12.32 14.91 -1.44
CA ASP A 325 13.37 15.92 -1.60
C ASP A 325 12.99 16.92 -2.69
N GLU A 326 12.40 16.47 -3.79
CA GLU A 326 11.89 17.33 -4.86
C GLU A 326 10.73 18.21 -4.36
N VAL A 327 9.80 17.64 -3.59
CA VAL A 327 8.72 18.40 -2.93
C VAL A 327 9.32 19.53 -2.08
N LYS A 328 10.31 19.20 -1.24
CA LYS A 328 11.00 20.18 -0.40
C LYS A 328 11.72 21.24 -1.24
N ALA A 329 12.41 20.84 -2.30
CA ALA A 329 13.17 21.75 -3.15
C ALA A 329 12.29 22.73 -3.94
N LYS A 330 11.12 22.29 -4.42
CA LYS A 330 10.23 23.10 -5.28
C LYS A 330 9.14 23.84 -4.52
N TYR A 331 8.63 23.25 -3.45
CA TYR A 331 7.46 23.78 -2.71
C TYR A 331 7.79 24.13 -1.26
N GLY A 332 8.93 23.68 -0.72
CA GLY A 332 9.35 23.91 0.67
C GLY A 332 8.68 22.96 1.67
N THR A 333 7.37 22.77 1.57
CA THR A 333 6.60 21.86 2.42
C THR A 333 5.65 20.98 1.62
N PHE A 334 5.26 19.84 2.20
CA PHE A 334 4.29 18.94 1.58
C PHE A 334 2.91 19.60 1.41
N ASP A 335 2.46 20.39 2.39
CA ASP A 335 1.20 21.15 2.29
C ASP A 335 1.21 22.14 1.12
N ARG A 336 2.35 22.78 0.82
CA ARG A 336 2.49 23.65 -0.35
C ARG A 336 2.50 22.84 -1.65
N TYR A 337 3.06 21.63 -1.67
CA TYR A 337 2.93 20.75 -2.83
C TYR A 337 1.47 20.33 -3.07
N LEU A 338 0.73 19.94 -2.03
CA LEU A 338 -0.70 19.62 -2.14
C LEU A 338 -1.48 20.81 -2.70
N LYS A 339 -1.28 22.01 -2.15
CA LYS A 339 -2.03 23.20 -2.55
C LYS A 339 -1.58 23.76 -3.90
N ASP A 340 -0.30 24.11 -4.02
CA ASP A 340 0.21 24.89 -5.16
C ASP A 340 0.61 23.96 -6.33
N GLY A 341 1.01 22.72 -6.04
CA GLY A 341 1.37 21.71 -7.04
C GLY A 341 0.20 20.88 -7.53
N LEU A 342 -0.68 20.43 -6.62
CA LEU A 342 -1.80 19.53 -6.93
C LEU A 342 -3.18 20.19 -6.86
N GLY A 343 -3.25 21.47 -6.46
CA GLY A 343 -4.52 22.20 -6.41
C GLY A 343 -5.44 21.81 -5.24
N LEU A 344 -5.00 20.96 -4.32
CA LEU A 344 -5.80 20.51 -3.17
C LEU A 344 -5.78 21.55 -2.06
N ASP A 345 -6.86 22.30 -1.89
CA ASP A 345 -6.93 23.33 -0.86
C ASP A 345 -7.16 22.76 0.56
N ALA A 346 -7.09 23.63 1.57
CA ALA A 346 -7.24 23.22 2.98
C ALA A 346 -8.63 22.68 3.34
N ARG A 347 -9.70 23.15 2.68
CA ARG A 347 -11.07 22.62 2.85
C ARG A 347 -11.14 21.22 2.25
N GLU A 348 -10.61 21.06 1.05
CA GLU A 348 -10.62 19.80 0.32
C GLU A 348 -9.81 18.72 1.04
N LEU A 349 -8.65 19.09 1.60
CA LEU A 349 -7.85 18.21 2.45
C LEU A 349 -8.60 17.78 3.72
N ARG A 350 -9.35 18.70 4.35
CA ARG A 350 -10.19 18.36 5.52
C ARG A 350 -11.31 17.39 5.14
N ASP A 351 -11.95 17.61 3.98
CA ASP A 351 -12.98 16.71 3.48
C ASP A 351 -12.41 15.33 3.19
N LEU A 352 -11.26 15.25 2.51
CA LEU A 352 -10.55 14.00 2.26
C LEU A 352 -10.24 13.24 3.55
N LYS A 353 -9.73 13.94 4.57
CA LYS A 353 -9.46 13.34 5.90
C LYS A 353 -10.74 12.84 6.57
N ARG A 354 -11.83 13.62 6.57
CA ARG A 354 -13.12 13.18 7.14
C ARG A 354 -13.62 11.91 6.45
N ASP A 355 -13.45 11.84 5.14
CA ASP A 355 -14.03 10.77 4.33
C ASP A 355 -13.19 9.49 4.41
N LEU A 356 -11.86 9.59 4.52
CA LEU A 356 -10.95 8.44 4.57
C LEU A 356 -10.42 8.07 5.95
N LEU A 357 -10.63 8.88 6.99
CA LEU A 357 -10.18 8.56 8.35
C LEU A 357 -11.33 8.16 9.26
N VAL A 358 -11.03 7.28 10.22
CA VAL A 358 -11.93 6.89 11.31
C VAL A 358 -11.19 6.98 12.65
N GLY A 359 -11.93 7.28 13.71
CA GLY A 359 -11.38 7.59 15.04
C GLY A 359 -11.19 9.07 15.29
#